data_AF-A0A966KZG0-F1
#
_entry.id   AF-A0A966KZG0-F1
#
_cell.length_a   1.000
_cell.length_b   1.000
_cell.length_c   1.000
_cell.angle_alpha   90.00
_cell.angle_beta   90.00
_cell.angle_gamma   90.00
#
_symmetry.space_group_name_H-M   'P 1'
#
loop_
_entity.id
_entity.type
_entity.pdbx_description
1 polymer ?
#
loop_
_entity_poly.entity_id
_entity_poly.type
_entity_poly.pdbx_seq_one_letter_code
_entity_poly.pdbx_strand_id
1 'polypeptide(L)'
;LINVQNSDGGWLCPYWRAHINDKHSCFVGTITSLDALSEIPENQRTDEMKKCIEKGAEFFLMHRLYKADHHNFEVINPYWLNFNFPIFWYDILRGLLVLTKLGYARDERIQGAANILFKKQTEYGQWNLDKTPGGRMHASFGKVGEPNKWVTLNALRVLKRIYQ
;
A
#
# COMPACT_ATOMS: atom_id res chain seq x y z
N LEU A 1 14.25 -7.81 8.70
CA LEU A 1 12.87 -7.29 8.84
C LEU A 1 12.17 -7.89 10.05
N ILE A 2 12.12 -9.21 10.19
CA ILE A 2 11.48 -9.92 11.31
C ILE A 2 11.98 -9.44 12.69
N ASN A 3 13.30 -9.29 12.86
CA ASN A 3 13.91 -8.93 14.15
C ASN A 3 13.76 -7.45 14.55
N VAL A 4 13.18 -6.62 13.69
CA VAL A 4 13.08 -5.16 13.89
C VAL A 4 11.65 -4.64 13.69
N GLN A 5 10.67 -5.54 13.75
CA GLN A 5 9.25 -5.18 13.75
C GLN A 5 8.88 -4.62 15.14
N ASN A 6 8.13 -3.52 15.17
CA ASN A 6 7.69 -2.90 16.41
C ASN A 6 6.56 -3.69 17.07
N SER A 7 6.27 -3.37 18.33
CA SER A 7 5.21 -4.04 19.11
C SER A 7 3.80 -3.81 18.55
N ASP A 8 3.58 -2.71 17.81
CA ASP A 8 2.34 -2.41 17.09
C ASP A 8 2.20 -3.16 15.75
N GLY A 9 3.15 -4.05 15.44
CA GLY A 9 3.15 -4.85 14.21
C GLY A 9 3.70 -4.12 12.99
N GLY A 10 3.94 -2.82 13.06
CA GLY A 10 4.50 -2.07 11.94
C GLY A 10 6.03 -1.99 11.96
N TRP A 11 6.55 -1.14 11.07
CA TRP A 11 7.95 -0.73 11.05
C TRP A 11 8.07 0.80 10.99
N LEU A 12 9.16 1.30 11.55
CA LEU A 12 9.61 2.67 11.34
C LEU A 12 10.52 2.76 10.11
N CYS A 13 10.55 3.95 9.52
CA CYS A 13 11.48 4.29 8.45
C CYS A 13 12.65 5.12 9.05
N PRO A 14 13.85 4.55 9.27
CA PRO A 14 14.95 5.31 9.86
C PRO A 14 15.59 6.34 8.91
N TYR A 15 15.11 6.43 7.65
CA TYR A 15 15.66 7.33 6.65
C TYR A 15 15.57 8.79 7.15
N TRP A 16 16.73 9.44 7.31
CA TRP A 16 16.88 10.86 7.64
C TRP A 16 16.59 11.28 9.07
N ARG A 17 16.65 10.36 10.04
CA ARG A 17 16.30 10.65 11.44
C ARG A 17 14.84 11.05 11.66
N ALA A 18 13.99 10.91 10.63
CA ALA A 18 12.61 11.38 10.60
C ALA A 18 11.68 10.72 11.64
N HIS A 19 12.14 9.61 12.24
CA HIS A 19 11.40 8.85 13.25
C HIS A 19 12.29 8.41 14.43
N ILE A 20 13.33 9.17 14.78
CA ILE A 20 14.20 8.83 15.93
C ILE A 20 13.44 8.81 17.26
N ASN A 21 12.45 9.70 17.41
CA ASN A 21 11.69 9.86 18.65
C ASN A 21 10.31 9.22 18.59
N ASP A 22 9.94 8.65 17.44
CA ASP A 22 8.62 8.09 17.24
C ASP A 22 8.53 6.72 17.90
N LYS A 23 7.43 6.51 18.62
CA LYS A 23 7.14 5.25 19.32
C LYS A 23 6.18 4.35 18.54
N HIS A 24 5.58 4.88 17.48
CA HIS A 24 4.60 4.21 16.62
C HIS A 24 5.17 4.03 15.23
N SER A 25 4.86 2.89 14.61
CA SER A 25 5.24 2.58 13.25
C SER A 25 4.61 3.52 12.23
N CYS A 26 5.24 3.65 11.06
CA CYS A 26 4.75 4.51 10.00
C CYS A 26 4.34 3.71 8.76
N PHE A 27 3.38 4.23 8.00
CA PHE A 27 2.84 3.57 6.81
C PHE A 27 3.91 3.21 5.77
N VAL A 28 4.87 4.11 5.54
CA VAL A 28 5.93 3.90 4.54
C VAL A 28 6.90 2.79 5.00
N GLY A 29 7.28 2.78 6.28
CA GLY A 29 8.14 1.73 6.83
C GLY A 29 7.46 0.37 6.79
N THR A 30 6.20 0.31 7.23
CA THR A 30 5.42 -0.93 7.25
C THR A 30 5.15 -1.45 5.83
N ILE A 31 4.67 -0.63 4.90
CA ILE A 31 4.35 -1.12 3.55
C ILE A 31 5.59 -1.64 2.85
N THR A 32 6.74 -0.97 2.99
CA THR A 32 7.98 -1.38 2.31
C THR A 32 8.48 -2.72 2.85
N SER A 33 8.36 -2.93 4.16
CA SER A 33 8.73 -4.19 4.80
C SER A 33 7.81 -5.34 4.38
N LEU A 34 6.49 -5.10 4.33
CA LEU A 34 5.52 -6.07 3.86
C LEU A 34 5.67 -6.39 2.38
N ASP A 35 5.95 -5.38 1.55
CA ASP A 35 6.18 -5.53 0.11
C ASP A 35 7.35 -6.50 -0.12
N ALA A 36 8.47 -6.29 0.58
CA ALA A 36 9.62 -7.20 0.54
C ALA A 36 9.28 -8.63 1.01
N LEU A 37 8.56 -8.78 2.13
CA LEU A 37 8.13 -10.09 2.62
C LEU A 37 7.14 -10.78 1.66
N SER A 38 6.34 -10.01 0.93
CA SER A 38 5.37 -10.53 -0.04
C SER A 38 6.03 -11.17 -1.26
N GLU A 39 7.30 -10.85 -1.54
CA GLU A 39 8.08 -11.46 -2.63
C GLU A 39 8.61 -12.86 -2.27
N ILE A 40 8.61 -13.24 -0.99
CA ILE A 40 9.02 -14.59 -0.57
C ILE A 40 7.88 -15.56 -0.89
N PRO A 41 8.13 -16.63 -1.68
CA PRO A 41 7.13 -17.67 -1.97
C PRO A 41 6.57 -18.28 -0.70
N GLU A 42 5.27 -18.61 -0.68
CA GLU A 42 4.58 -19.08 0.52
C GLU A 42 5.22 -20.33 1.15
N ASN A 43 5.68 -21.26 0.32
CA ASN A 43 6.37 -22.48 0.74
C ASN A 43 7.78 -22.24 1.31
N GLN A 44 8.32 -21.03 1.18
CA GLN A 44 9.63 -20.63 1.73
C GLN A 44 9.49 -19.74 2.97
N ARG A 45 8.27 -19.37 3.37
CA ARG A 45 8.04 -18.53 4.55
C ARG A 45 8.13 -19.38 5.82
N THR A 46 9.05 -19.01 6.71
CA THR A 46 9.10 -19.58 8.07
C THR A 46 7.88 -19.13 8.89
N ASP A 47 7.63 -19.78 10.03
CA ASP A 47 6.52 -19.40 10.89
C ASP A 47 6.71 -18.01 11.53
N GLU A 48 7.96 -17.60 11.76
CA GLU A 48 8.28 -16.23 12.17
C GLU A 48 7.94 -15.23 11.06
N MET A 49 8.23 -15.56 9.79
CA MET A 49 7.85 -14.71 8.66
C MET A 49 6.34 -14.58 8.55
N LYS A 50 5.59 -15.68 8.70
CA LYS A 50 4.12 -15.67 8.63
C LYS A 50 3.52 -14.80 9.74
N LYS A 51 3.97 -14.97 11.00
CA LYS A 51 3.54 -14.13 12.13
C LYS A 51 3.89 -12.66 11.92
N CYS A 52 5.06 -12.39 11.33
CA CYS A 52 5.52 -11.05 11.04
C CYS A 52 4.65 -10.37 9.95
N ILE A 53 4.33 -11.11 8.89
CA ILE A 53 3.40 -10.70 7.82
C ILE A 53 2.01 -10.42 8.42
N GLU A 54 1.50 -11.30 9.25
CA GLU A 54 0.17 -11.18 9.87
C GLU A 54 0.06 -9.89 10.68
N LYS A 55 1.03 -9.63 11.58
CA LYS A 55 1.07 -8.40 12.37
C LYS A 55 1.18 -7.13 11.52
N GLY A 56 1.99 -7.17 10.46
CA GLY A 56 2.13 -6.04 9.57
C GLY A 56 0.86 -5.81 8.73
N ALA A 57 0.22 -6.87 8.28
CA ALA A 57 -1.06 -6.77 7.58
C ALA A 57 -2.13 -6.19 8.50
N GLU A 58 -2.20 -6.65 9.76
CA GLU A 58 -3.12 -6.11 10.76
C GLU A 58 -2.92 -4.61 10.98
N PHE A 59 -1.67 -4.12 11.01
CA PHE A 59 -1.38 -2.68 11.05
C PHE A 59 -2.07 -1.93 9.90
N PHE A 60 -2.09 -2.45 8.67
CA PHE A 60 -2.82 -1.79 7.59
C PHE A 60 -4.33 -1.93 7.69
N LEU A 61 -4.80 -3.11 8.11
CA LEU A 61 -6.22 -3.46 8.14
C LEU A 61 -6.96 -2.70 9.25
N MET A 62 -6.37 -2.55 10.44
CA MET A 62 -6.95 -1.73 11.51
C MET A 62 -7.13 -0.26 11.06
N HIS A 63 -6.23 0.24 10.21
CA HIS A 63 -6.32 1.57 9.61
C HIS A 63 -7.12 1.61 8.29
N ARG A 64 -7.78 0.51 7.90
CA ARG A 64 -8.51 0.39 6.62
C ARG A 64 -7.71 0.92 5.42
N LEU A 65 -6.39 0.72 5.45
CA LEU A 65 -5.37 1.20 4.51
C LEU A 65 -5.15 2.72 4.42
N TYR A 66 -6.02 3.59 4.91
CA TYR A 66 -5.85 5.05 4.76
C TYR A 66 -6.56 5.92 5.81
N LYS A 67 -7.14 5.29 6.84
CA LYS A 67 -7.99 5.91 7.84
C LYS A 67 -7.37 5.79 9.23
N ALA A 68 -7.53 6.84 10.04
CA ALA A 68 -7.03 6.87 11.41
C ALA A 68 -8.01 6.12 12.32
N ASP A 69 -7.62 4.94 12.77
CA ASP A 69 -8.41 4.04 13.62
C ASP A 69 -8.83 4.69 14.95
N HIS A 70 -7.96 5.52 15.53
CA HIS A 70 -8.23 6.27 16.77
C HIS A 70 -8.82 7.68 16.56
N HIS A 71 -9.10 8.09 15.31
CA HIS A 71 -9.66 9.41 15.01
C HIS A 71 -10.88 9.28 14.10
N ASN A 72 -11.89 8.53 14.57
CA ASN A 72 -13.17 8.33 13.87
C ASN A 72 -13.04 7.80 12.42
N PHE A 73 -11.95 7.11 12.10
CA PHE A 73 -11.67 6.65 10.74
C PHE A 73 -11.63 7.77 9.70
N GLU A 74 -11.21 8.97 10.10
CA GLU A 74 -10.90 10.07 9.18
C GLU A 74 -9.73 9.73 8.26
N VAL A 75 -9.68 10.34 7.09
CA VAL A 75 -8.57 10.13 6.13
C VAL A 75 -7.28 10.67 6.73
N ILE A 76 -6.26 9.80 6.86
CA ILE A 76 -4.95 10.17 7.44
C ILE A 76 -4.24 11.20 6.57
N ASN A 77 -4.21 10.94 5.26
CA ASN A 77 -3.57 11.82 4.29
C ASN A 77 -4.34 11.78 2.96
N PRO A 78 -4.97 12.88 2.53
CA PRO A 78 -5.72 12.93 1.27
C PRO A 78 -4.87 12.55 0.05
N TYR A 79 -3.55 12.79 0.09
CA TYR A 79 -2.66 12.44 -1.02
C TYR A 79 -2.55 10.93 -1.25
N TRP A 80 -2.82 10.09 -0.25
CA TRP A 80 -2.81 8.64 -0.40
C TRP A 80 -3.94 8.12 -1.30
N LEU A 81 -4.94 8.95 -1.57
CA LEU A 81 -6.04 8.64 -2.48
C LEU A 81 -5.67 8.89 -3.95
N ASN A 82 -4.51 9.47 -4.24
CA ASN A 82 -4.00 9.68 -5.60
C ASN A 82 -3.19 8.47 -6.05
N PHE A 83 -3.46 7.96 -7.25
CA PHE A 83 -2.70 6.88 -7.87
C PHE A 83 -1.45 7.43 -8.55
N ASN A 84 -0.31 7.09 -7.98
CA ASN A 84 0.98 7.62 -8.40
C ASN A 84 1.76 6.60 -9.21
N PHE A 85 2.62 7.08 -10.10
CA PHE A 85 3.69 6.26 -10.65
C PHE A 85 4.92 7.11 -11.00
N PRO A 86 6.15 6.67 -10.68
CA PRO A 86 6.49 5.52 -9.83
C PRO A 86 6.05 5.71 -8.38
N ILE A 87 5.78 4.61 -7.67
CA ILE A 87 5.32 4.66 -6.28
C ILE A 87 6.53 4.64 -5.33
N PHE A 88 7.02 5.82 -4.94
CA PHE A 88 8.12 5.94 -3.98
C PHE A 88 7.67 5.88 -2.52
N TRP A 89 6.48 6.40 -2.22
CA TRP A 89 5.92 6.48 -0.88
C TRP A 89 4.75 5.50 -0.71
N TYR A 90 3.65 5.98 -0.14
CA TYR A 90 2.44 5.21 0.04
C TYR A 90 1.27 5.89 -0.66
N ASP A 91 0.49 5.07 -1.36
CA ASP A 91 -0.89 5.34 -1.76
C ASP A 91 -1.71 4.05 -1.56
N ILE A 92 -3.03 4.18 -1.60
CA ILE A 92 -3.92 3.05 -1.35
C ILE A 92 -3.79 1.94 -2.40
N LEU A 93 -3.32 2.25 -3.62
CA LEU A 93 -3.11 1.22 -4.64
C LEU A 93 -1.92 0.35 -4.26
N ARG A 94 -0.84 0.92 -3.72
CA ARG A 94 0.28 0.14 -3.13
C ARG A 94 -0.19 -0.70 -1.95
N GLY A 95 -0.99 -0.14 -1.05
CA GLY A 95 -1.59 -0.89 0.05
C GLY A 95 -2.36 -2.11 -0.44
N LEU A 96 -3.29 -1.91 -1.38
CA LEU A 96 -4.07 -3.00 -1.97
C LEU A 96 -3.19 -4.02 -2.70
N LEU A 97 -2.19 -3.59 -3.46
CA LEU A 97 -1.28 -4.50 -4.17
C LEU A 97 -0.59 -5.48 -3.23
N VAL A 98 -0.05 -4.98 -2.12
CA VAL A 98 0.71 -5.79 -1.15
C VAL A 98 -0.22 -6.69 -0.35
N LEU A 99 -1.30 -6.12 0.23
CA LEU A 99 -2.21 -6.87 1.09
C LEU A 99 -2.94 -7.98 0.32
N THR A 100 -3.43 -7.70 -0.90
CA THR A 100 -4.05 -8.74 -1.74
C THR A 100 -3.06 -9.82 -2.15
N LYS A 101 -1.79 -9.48 -2.39
CA LYS A 101 -0.74 -10.45 -2.70
C LYS A 101 -0.41 -11.36 -1.51
N LEU A 102 -0.54 -10.84 -0.29
CA LEU A 102 -0.34 -11.57 0.96
C LEU A 102 -1.56 -12.40 1.39
N GLY A 103 -2.64 -12.43 0.59
CA GLY A 103 -3.83 -13.26 0.85
C GLY A 103 -5.00 -12.52 1.51
N TYR A 104 -4.88 -11.21 1.76
CA TYR A 104 -5.93 -10.43 2.44
C TYR A 104 -6.98 -9.84 1.49
N ALA A 105 -7.13 -10.41 0.28
CA ALA A 105 -8.06 -9.88 -0.72
C ALA A 105 -9.54 -9.98 -0.31
N ARG A 106 -9.88 -10.86 0.64
CA ARG A 106 -11.24 -11.08 1.15
C ARG A 106 -11.50 -10.44 2.51
N ASP A 107 -10.52 -9.72 3.08
CA ASP A 107 -10.72 -9.02 4.33
C ASP A 107 -11.63 -7.80 4.11
N GLU A 108 -12.76 -7.72 4.81
CA GLU A 108 -13.75 -6.66 4.66
C GLU A 108 -13.18 -5.24 4.88
N ARG A 109 -12.09 -5.12 5.65
CA ARG A 109 -11.47 -3.83 5.99
C ARG A 109 -10.77 -3.20 4.80
N ILE A 110 -10.46 -3.95 3.73
CA ILE A 110 -9.93 -3.40 2.48
C ILE A 110 -11.01 -2.80 1.57
N GLN A 111 -12.29 -3.13 1.80
CA GLN A 111 -13.38 -2.80 0.87
C GLN A 111 -13.52 -1.29 0.63
N GLY A 112 -13.24 -0.47 1.65
CA GLY A 112 -13.24 0.99 1.51
C GLY A 112 -12.21 1.47 0.47
N ALA A 113 -10.98 0.95 0.53
CA ALA A 113 -9.93 1.26 -0.42
C ALA A 113 -10.22 0.67 -1.81
N ALA A 114 -10.74 -0.57 -1.87
CA ALA A 114 -11.15 -1.21 -3.12
C ALA A 114 -12.27 -0.41 -3.82
N ASN A 115 -13.26 0.10 -3.08
CA ASN A 115 -14.33 0.94 -3.61
C ASN A 115 -13.78 2.24 -4.24
N ILE A 116 -12.73 2.83 -3.67
CA ILE A 116 -12.06 3.99 -4.27
C ILE A 116 -11.36 3.59 -5.57
N LEU A 117 -10.69 2.44 -5.60
CA LEU A 117 -10.11 1.89 -6.83
C LEU A 117 -11.18 1.73 -7.92
N PHE A 118 -12.32 1.11 -7.61
CA PHE A 118 -13.42 0.93 -8.56
C PHE A 118 -13.99 2.25 -9.08
N LYS A 119 -14.26 3.21 -8.18
CA LYS A 119 -14.81 4.52 -8.56
C LYS A 119 -13.88 5.33 -9.47
N LYS A 120 -12.59 5.05 -9.47
CA LYS A 120 -11.59 5.72 -10.32
C LYS A 120 -11.37 5.04 -11.67
N GLN A 121 -12.02 3.91 -11.94
CA GLN A 121 -11.94 3.26 -13.24
C GLN A 121 -12.65 4.13 -14.29
N THR A 122 -12.00 4.34 -15.43
CA THR A 122 -12.60 5.03 -16.57
C THR A 122 -13.58 4.13 -17.32
N GLU A 123 -14.40 4.71 -18.19
CA GLU A 123 -15.32 3.97 -19.08
C GLU A 123 -14.60 2.92 -19.95
N TYR A 124 -13.31 3.13 -20.23
CA TYR A 124 -12.47 2.21 -21.02
C TYR A 124 -11.77 1.15 -20.16
N GLY A 125 -12.09 1.06 -18.87
CA GLY A 125 -11.49 0.09 -17.95
C GLY A 125 -10.04 0.41 -17.56
N GLN A 126 -9.64 1.68 -17.63
CA GLN A 126 -8.29 2.15 -17.31
C GLN A 126 -8.28 3.02 -16.05
N TRP A 127 -7.09 3.35 -15.56
CA TRP A 127 -6.91 4.30 -14.45
C TRP A 127 -5.94 5.40 -14.83
N ASN A 128 -6.30 6.62 -14.46
CA ASN A 128 -5.50 7.80 -14.75
C ASN A 128 -4.31 7.92 -13.78
N LEU A 129 -3.25 8.59 -14.24
CA LEU A 129 -2.14 9.01 -13.38
C LEU A 129 -2.55 10.27 -12.62
N ASP A 130 -2.80 10.19 -11.32
CA ASP A 130 -3.18 11.37 -10.53
C ASP A 130 -1.98 12.24 -10.18
N LYS A 131 -0.79 11.63 -10.00
CA LYS A 131 0.44 12.36 -9.70
C LYS A 131 1.66 11.56 -10.15
N THR A 132 2.73 12.29 -10.47
CA THR A 132 4.06 11.73 -10.70
C THR A 132 5.10 12.62 -10.01
N PRO A 133 6.22 12.06 -9.51
CA PRO A 133 7.36 12.83 -9.05
C PRO A 133 7.83 13.81 -10.14
N GLY A 134 7.99 15.09 -9.78
CA GLY A 134 8.46 16.14 -10.67
C GLY A 134 9.96 16.45 -10.52
N GLY A 135 10.55 17.07 -11.55
CA GLY A 135 11.82 17.82 -11.48
C GLY A 135 13.13 17.02 -11.39
N ARG A 136 13.12 15.77 -10.93
CA ARG A 136 14.36 14.97 -10.73
C ARG A 136 14.35 13.60 -11.42
N MET A 137 13.34 13.32 -12.24
CA MET A 137 13.23 12.04 -12.95
C MET A 137 13.93 12.13 -14.30
N HIS A 138 14.75 11.13 -14.64
CA HIS A 138 15.38 11.02 -15.96
C HIS A 138 14.41 10.51 -17.06
N ALA A 139 13.21 10.08 -16.67
CA ALA A 139 12.20 9.56 -17.59
C ALA A 139 10.81 10.10 -17.24
N SER A 140 9.96 10.24 -18.27
CA SER A 140 8.54 10.49 -18.11
C SER A 140 7.77 9.18 -18.02
N PHE A 141 6.75 9.13 -17.16
CA PHE A 141 5.92 7.95 -16.94
C PHE A 141 4.47 8.14 -17.38
N GLY A 142 4.20 9.19 -18.15
CA GLY A 142 2.87 9.57 -18.62
C GLY A 142 2.48 10.97 -18.14
N LYS A 143 1.34 11.45 -18.64
CA LYS A 143 0.80 12.75 -18.29
C LYS A 143 -0.22 12.62 -17.16
N VAL A 144 -0.16 13.54 -16.21
CA VAL A 144 -1.13 13.60 -15.10
C VAL A 144 -2.52 13.87 -15.66
N GLY A 145 -3.52 13.14 -15.16
CA GLY A 145 -4.92 13.21 -15.57
C GLY A 145 -5.27 12.31 -16.76
N GLU A 146 -4.30 11.66 -17.40
CA GLU A 146 -4.53 10.75 -18.53
C GLU A 146 -4.40 9.28 -18.11
N PRO A 147 -5.06 8.35 -18.84
CA PRO A 147 -4.92 6.91 -18.62
C PRO A 147 -3.46 6.46 -18.60
N ASN A 148 -3.10 5.65 -17.61
CA ASN A 148 -1.71 5.25 -17.39
C ASN A 148 -1.54 3.74 -17.34
N LYS A 149 -0.62 3.21 -18.15
CA LYS A 149 -0.38 1.76 -18.25
C LYS A 149 0.08 1.12 -16.95
N TRP A 150 0.87 1.82 -16.14
CA TRP A 150 1.43 1.27 -14.89
C TRP A 150 0.40 1.26 -13.77
N VAL A 151 -0.34 2.36 -13.63
CA VAL A 151 -1.47 2.44 -12.69
C VAL A 151 -2.52 1.40 -13.07
N THR A 152 -2.88 1.31 -14.35
CA THR A 152 -3.85 0.34 -14.86
C THR A 152 -3.40 -1.11 -14.62
N LEU A 153 -2.15 -1.46 -14.91
CA LEU A 153 -1.61 -2.80 -14.63
C LEU A 153 -1.74 -3.16 -13.15
N ASN A 154 -1.38 -2.23 -12.26
CA ASN A 154 -1.45 -2.43 -10.83
C ASN A 154 -2.89 -2.57 -10.33
N ALA A 155 -3.81 -1.72 -10.83
CA ALA A 155 -5.23 -1.83 -10.56
C ALA A 155 -5.77 -3.22 -10.97
N LEU A 156 -5.49 -3.65 -12.19
CA LEU A 156 -5.93 -4.95 -12.70
C LEU A 156 -5.38 -6.13 -11.88
N ARG A 157 -4.13 -6.04 -11.39
CA ARG A 157 -3.55 -7.06 -10.50
C ARG A 157 -4.30 -7.16 -9.17
N VAL A 158 -4.69 -6.02 -8.59
CA VAL A 158 -5.52 -5.98 -7.39
C VAL A 158 -6.89 -6.59 -7.67
N LEU A 159 -7.56 -6.12 -8.72
CA LEU A 159 -8.91 -6.58 -9.07
C LEU A 159 -8.95 -8.07 -9.35
N LYS A 160 -7.96 -8.60 -10.09
CA LYS A 160 -7.84 -10.04 -10.33
C LYS A 160 -7.82 -10.85 -9.04
N ARG A 161 -7.14 -10.37 -7.99
CA ARG A 161 -7.06 -11.08 -6.69
C ARG A 161 -8.32 -10.92 -5.84
N ILE A 162 -9.05 -9.81 -5.99
CA ILE A 162 -10.32 -9.59 -5.29
C ILE A 162 -11.43 -10.48 -5.85
N TYR A 163 -11.45 -10.71 -7.17
CA TYR A 163 -12.49 -11.48 -7.86
C TYR A 163 -12.14 -12.94 -8.14
N GLN A 164 -11.01 -13.44 -7.63
CA GLN A 164 -10.62 -14.86 -7.68
C GLN A 164 -11.03 -15.58 -6.39
#